data_AF-A0A9X7WJS9-F1
#
_entry.id   AF-A0A9X7WJS9-F1
#
_cell.length_a   1.000
_cell.length_b   1.000
_cell.length_c   1.000
_cell.angle_alpha   90.00
_cell.angle_beta   90.00
_cell.angle_gamma   90.00
#
_symmetry.space_group_name_H-M   'P 1'
#
loop_
_entity.id
_entity.type
_entity.pdbx_description
1 polymer ?
#
loop_
_entity_poly.entity_id
_entity_poly.type
_entity_poly.pdbx_seq_one_letter_code
_entity_poly.pdbx_strand_id
1 'polypeptide(L)'
;MATTDTATGTDLPVTENLNSALSVMAVGRMILAVVSLAAPRQFAKLVGVTPSAELTYMTRIYGARAFAMGLAYLTSGARERYRWKRLSLMVDSLDTINGVSHLVRRDLPLRAAVSMVGLTGSYAVIGATKVATEQFAESG
;
A
#
# COMPACT_ATOMS: atom_id res chain seq x y z
N MET A 1 -31.02 14.34 40.49
CA MET A 1 -29.77 15.06 40.19
C MET A 1 -29.02 14.24 39.15
N ALA A 2 -28.97 14.72 37.92
CA ALA A 2 -28.39 14.03 36.76
C ALA A 2 -26.93 14.48 36.55
N THR A 3 -26.07 13.53 36.18
CA THR A 3 -24.77 13.70 35.49
C THR A 3 -24.55 12.41 34.70
N THR A 4 -25.01 12.33 33.44
CA THR A 4 -24.32 12.67 32.18
C THR A 4 -23.24 11.65 31.78
N ASP A 5 -23.52 11.03 30.63
CA ASP A 5 -22.76 10.13 29.78
C ASP A 5 -21.25 10.37 29.66
N THR A 6 -20.52 9.25 29.51
CA THR A 6 -19.45 9.13 28.50
C THR A 6 -19.42 7.69 27.97
N ALA A 7 -20.29 7.43 26.99
CA ALA A 7 -20.08 6.34 26.05
C ALA A 7 -18.94 6.71 25.09
N THR A 8 -17.85 5.94 25.00
CA THR A 8 -17.03 5.92 23.78
C THR A 8 -16.18 4.66 23.67
N GLY A 9 -16.38 3.93 22.57
CA GLY A 9 -15.43 2.92 22.10
C GLY A 9 -15.90 1.50 22.35
N THR A 10 -17.01 1.10 21.73
CA THR A 10 -17.25 -0.30 21.43
C THR A 10 -16.00 -0.88 20.77
N ASP A 11 -15.32 -1.79 21.47
CA ASP A 11 -14.28 -2.64 20.94
C ASP A 11 -14.87 -3.43 19.77
N LEU A 12 -14.69 -2.93 18.55
CA LEU A 12 -14.92 -3.74 17.36
C LEU A 12 -13.97 -4.94 17.46
N PRO A 13 -14.48 -6.19 17.42
CA PRO A 13 -13.63 -7.37 17.43
C PRO A 13 -12.99 -7.51 16.04
N VAL A 14 -12.09 -6.59 15.70
CA VAL A 14 -11.16 -6.78 14.59
C VAL A 14 -10.00 -7.61 15.14
N THR A 15 -10.29 -8.86 15.46
CA THR A 15 -9.27 -9.91 15.42
C THR A 15 -8.87 -10.09 13.95
N GLU A 16 -8.13 -9.11 13.42
CA GLU A 16 -7.43 -9.30 12.15
C GLU A 16 -6.32 -10.33 12.42
N ASN A 17 -6.65 -11.57 12.09
CA ASN A 17 -5.69 -12.66 12.04
C ASN A 17 -4.50 -12.22 11.17
N LEU A 18 -3.27 -12.58 11.55
CA LEU A 18 -2.05 -12.31 10.76
C LEU A 18 -2.10 -12.93 9.34
N ASN A 19 -3.10 -13.76 9.08
CA ASN A 19 -3.44 -14.35 7.78
C ASN A 19 -4.46 -13.52 6.96
N SER A 20 -4.79 -12.29 7.38
CA SER A 20 -5.62 -11.37 6.60
C SER A 20 -4.90 -10.98 5.30
N ALA A 21 -5.67 -10.82 4.21
CA ALA A 21 -5.15 -10.35 2.92
C ALA A 21 -4.32 -9.06 3.04
N LEU A 22 -4.63 -8.20 4.02
CA LEU A 22 -3.88 -6.97 4.29
C LEU A 22 -2.50 -7.23 4.93
N SER A 23 -2.38 -8.25 5.78
CA SER A 23 -1.08 -8.67 6.32
C SER A 23 -0.20 -9.28 5.23
N VAL A 24 -0.78 -10.11 4.34
CA VAL A 24 -0.08 -10.64 3.16
C VAL A 24 0.39 -9.51 2.25
N MET A 25 -0.46 -8.52 1.99
CA MET A 25 -0.08 -7.32 1.24
C MET A 25 1.04 -6.53 1.91
N ALA A 26 0.96 -6.32 3.23
CA ALA A 26 1.97 -5.58 3.97
C ALA A 26 3.33 -6.29 3.87
N VAL A 27 3.36 -7.62 4.01
CA VAL A 27 4.57 -8.43 3.82
C VAL A 27 5.07 -8.35 2.37
N GLY A 28 4.20 -8.52 1.38
CA GLY A 28 4.56 -8.41 -0.04
C GLY A 28 5.17 -7.05 -0.38
N ARG A 29 4.59 -5.96 0.15
CA ARG A 29 5.13 -4.60 0.03
C ARG A 29 6.50 -4.48 0.70
N MET A 30 6.70 -5.04 1.90
CA MET A 30 8.00 -5.00 2.56
C MET A 30 9.07 -5.74 1.77
N ILE A 31 8.75 -6.91 1.20
CA ILE A 31 9.69 -7.67 0.36
C ILE A 31 10.11 -6.82 -0.85
N LEU A 32 9.15 -6.26 -1.58
CA LEU A 32 9.43 -5.39 -2.74
C LEU A 32 10.19 -4.12 -2.34
N ALA A 33 9.88 -3.57 -1.17
CA ALA A 33 10.59 -2.43 -0.62
C ALA A 33 12.06 -2.75 -0.30
N VAL A 34 12.33 -3.90 0.31
CA VAL A 34 13.69 -4.37 0.58
C VAL A 34 14.46 -4.59 -0.72
N VAL A 35 13.84 -5.20 -1.74
CA VAL A 35 14.46 -5.33 -3.08
C VAL A 35 14.76 -3.96 -3.68
N SER A 36 13.85 -3.00 -3.56
CA SER A 36 14.01 -1.64 -4.08
C SER A 36 15.14 -0.87 -3.35
N LEU A 37 15.37 -1.17 -2.07
CA LEU A 37 16.44 -0.57 -1.27
C LEU A 37 17.80 -1.21 -1.57
N ALA A 38 17.86 -2.54 -1.55
CA ALA A 38 19.09 -3.31 -1.65
C ALA A 38 19.59 -3.45 -3.10
N ALA A 39 18.68 -3.64 -4.05
CA ALA A 39 18.99 -3.95 -5.46
C ALA A 39 18.16 -3.12 -6.47
N PRO A 40 18.12 -1.77 -6.34
CA PRO A 40 17.32 -0.90 -7.21
C PRO A 40 17.65 -1.02 -8.70
N ARG A 41 18.94 -1.22 -9.04
CA ARG A 41 19.39 -1.33 -10.44
C ARG A 41 18.91 -2.63 -11.08
N GLN A 42 18.93 -3.73 -10.32
CA GLN A 42 18.44 -5.03 -10.74
C GLN A 42 16.91 -5.00 -10.88
N PHE A 43 16.22 -4.35 -9.94
CA PHE A 43 14.78 -4.14 -10.03
C PHE A 43 14.40 -3.36 -11.30
N ALA A 44 15.08 -2.25 -11.61
CA ALA A 44 14.85 -1.49 -12.84
C ALA A 44 15.03 -2.36 -14.09
N LYS A 45 16.09 -3.18 -14.15
CA LYS A 45 16.31 -4.11 -15.27
C LYS A 45 15.21 -5.16 -15.38
N LEU A 46 14.74 -5.71 -14.25
CA LEU A 46 13.68 -6.71 -14.21
C LEU A 46 12.38 -6.19 -14.85
N VAL A 47 12.05 -4.92 -14.58
CA VAL A 47 10.86 -4.27 -15.13
C VAL A 47 11.09 -3.69 -16.54
N GLY A 48 12.30 -3.85 -17.10
CA GLY A 48 12.63 -3.45 -18.46
C GLY A 48 13.05 -1.99 -18.62
N VAL A 49 13.56 -1.35 -17.57
CA VAL A 49 14.04 0.03 -17.58
C VAL A 49 15.56 0.08 -17.44
N THR A 50 16.22 0.92 -18.23
CA THR A 50 17.65 1.17 -18.12
C THR A 50 17.95 1.92 -16.82
N PRO A 51 18.80 1.40 -15.91
CA PRO A 51 19.09 2.06 -14.65
C PRO A 51 19.87 3.37 -14.84
N SER A 52 19.37 4.47 -14.28
CA SER A 52 20.11 5.74 -14.10
C SER A 52 20.41 6.00 -12.62
N ALA A 53 21.24 7.01 -12.32
CA ALA A 53 21.53 7.40 -10.94
C ALA A 53 20.27 7.98 -10.25
N GLU A 54 19.53 8.82 -10.96
CA GLU A 54 18.29 9.45 -10.52
C GLU A 54 17.21 8.39 -10.27
N LEU A 55 17.03 7.45 -11.20
CA LEU A 55 16.10 6.35 -11.02
C LEU A 55 16.49 5.48 -9.81
N THR A 56 17.78 5.16 -9.68
CA THR A 56 18.30 4.37 -8.54
C THR A 56 18.01 5.06 -7.21
N TYR A 57 18.23 6.38 -7.13
CA TYR A 57 17.95 7.19 -5.94
C TYR A 57 16.46 7.22 -5.62
N MET A 58 15.61 7.49 -6.62
CA MET A 58 14.16 7.50 -6.46
C MET A 58 13.60 6.13 -6.05
N THR A 59 14.05 5.03 -6.67
CA THR A 59 13.63 3.67 -6.30
C THR A 59 13.93 3.34 -4.84
N ARG A 60 15.05 3.82 -4.28
CA ARG A 60 15.35 3.66 -2.85
C ARG A 60 14.42 4.47 -1.97
N ILE A 61 14.10 5.71 -2.34
CA ILE A 61 13.13 6.54 -1.59
C ILE A 61 11.75 5.87 -1.57
N TYR A 62 11.27 5.42 -2.73
CA TYR A 62 10.00 4.72 -2.83
C TYR A 62 10.00 3.41 -2.02
N GLY A 63 11.11 2.66 -2.07
CA GLY A 63 11.34 1.49 -1.24
C GLY A 63 11.23 1.82 0.25
N ALA A 64 11.94 2.83 0.74
CA ALA A 64 11.88 3.25 2.15
C ALA A 64 10.46 3.61 2.60
N ARG A 65 9.71 4.35 1.77
CA ARG A 65 8.31 4.71 2.04
C ARG A 65 7.42 3.47 2.11
N ALA A 66 7.55 2.56 1.15
CA ALA A 66 6.80 1.31 1.11
C ALA A 66 7.10 0.42 2.31
N PHE A 67 8.38 0.33 2.71
CA PHE A 67 8.80 -0.38 3.91
C PHE A 67 8.18 0.22 5.17
N ALA A 68 8.27 1.54 5.34
CA ALA A 68 7.72 2.24 6.51
C ALA A 68 6.21 2.04 6.65
N MET A 69 5.45 2.11 5.56
CA MET A 69 4.00 1.86 5.59
C MET A 69 3.66 0.40 5.98
N GLY A 70 4.37 -0.57 5.40
CA GLY A 70 4.16 -1.99 5.71
C GLY A 70 4.53 -2.32 7.15
N LEU A 71 5.68 -1.83 7.61
CA LEU A 71 6.14 -2.00 8.98
C LEU A 71 5.15 -1.35 9.96
N ALA A 72 4.76 -0.10 9.72
CA ALA A 72 3.85 0.61 10.59
C ALA A 72 2.49 -0.07 10.69
N TYR A 73 1.94 -0.62 9.61
CA TYR A 73 0.73 -1.43 9.67
C TYR A 73 0.91 -2.70 10.52
N LEU A 74 1.99 -3.46 10.29
CA LEU A 74 2.23 -4.72 10.99
C LEU A 74 2.48 -4.53 12.50
N THR A 75 3.19 -3.47 12.89
CA THR A 75 3.52 -3.18 14.29
C THR A 75 2.45 -2.35 15.01
N SER A 76 1.44 -1.83 14.31
CA SER A 76 0.37 -1.04 14.91
C SER A 76 -0.67 -1.90 15.62
N GLY A 77 -1.29 -1.33 16.66
CA GLY A 77 -2.51 -1.85 17.26
C GLY A 77 -3.73 -1.72 16.33
N ALA A 78 -4.86 -2.32 16.71
CA ALA A 78 -6.06 -2.41 15.85
C ALA A 78 -6.57 -1.04 15.37
N ARG A 79 -6.58 -0.03 16.25
CA ARG A 79 -7.04 1.33 15.93
C ARG A 79 -6.13 2.03 14.92
N GLU A 80 -4.81 1.92 15.10
CA GLU A 80 -3.81 2.51 14.22
C GLU A 80 -3.73 1.80 12.87
N ARG A 81 -3.94 0.47 12.83
CA ARG A 81 -3.99 -0.31 11.58
C ARG A 81 -5.03 0.22 10.61
N TYR A 82 -6.20 0.65 11.10
CA TYR A 82 -7.23 1.28 10.28
C TYR A 82 -6.72 2.54 9.55
N ARG A 83 -5.98 3.40 10.27
CA ARG A 83 -5.41 4.63 9.70
C ARG A 83 -4.33 4.31 8.67
N TRP A 84 -3.42 3.39 8.99
CA TRP A 84 -2.35 2.96 8.08
C TRP A 84 -2.88 2.28 6.82
N LYS A 85 -3.96 1.51 6.94
CA LYS A 85 -4.63 0.90 5.79
C LYS A 85 -5.18 1.96 4.84
N ARG A 86 -5.91 2.96 5.34
CA ARG A 86 -6.45 4.06 4.52
C ARG A 86 -5.35 4.89 3.86
N LEU A 87 -4.29 5.19 4.60
CA LEU A 87 -3.14 5.89 4.05
C LEU A 87 -2.48 5.07 2.93
N SER A 88 -2.25 3.77 3.15
CA SER A 88 -1.68 2.88 2.14
C SER A 88 -2.55 2.80 0.88
N LEU A 89 -3.88 2.69 1.05
CA LEU A 89 -4.82 2.71 -0.08
C LEU A 89 -4.74 4.01 -0.89
N MET A 90 -4.64 5.16 -0.22
CA MET A 90 -4.49 6.45 -0.89
C MET A 90 -3.19 6.48 -1.71
N VAL A 91 -2.09 6.00 -1.14
CA VAL A 91 -0.81 5.88 -1.84
C VAL A 91 -0.93 4.99 -3.06
N ASP A 92 -1.48 3.79 -2.91
CA ASP A 92 -1.59 2.82 -4.00
C ASP A 92 -2.47 3.33 -5.13
N SER A 93 -3.56 4.01 -4.79
CA SER A 93 -4.43 4.65 -5.77
C SER A 93 -3.69 5.72 -6.57
N LEU A 94 -2.93 6.59 -5.90
CA LEU A 94 -2.14 7.62 -6.56
C LEU A 94 -1.06 7.02 -7.46
N ASP A 95 -0.34 6.01 -6.99
CA ASP A 95 0.71 5.34 -7.76
C ASP A 95 0.10 4.62 -8.99
N THR A 96 -1.09 4.02 -8.84
CA THR A 96 -1.84 3.40 -9.94
C THR A 96 -2.29 4.43 -10.98
N ILE A 97 -2.87 5.55 -10.56
CA ILE A 97 -3.32 6.62 -11.46
C ILE A 97 -2.15 7.18 -12.27
N ASN A 98 -1.01 7.44 -11.60
CA ASN A 98 0.20 7.90 -12.27
C ASN A 98 0.70 6.85 -13.29
N GLY A 99 0.77 5.57 -12.90
CA GLY A 99 1.17 4.50 -13.80
C GLY A 99 0.25 4.36 -15.02
N VAL A 100 -1.07 4.44 -14.81
CA VAL A 100 -2.07 4.39 -15.90
C VAL A 100 -1.91 5.58 -16.84
N SER A 101 -1.68 6.78 -16.31
CA SER A 101 -1.41 7.99 -17.10
C SER A 101 -0.24 7.78 -18.07
N HIS A 102 0.88 7.22 -17.58
CA HIS A 102 2.03 6.89 -18.42
C HIS A 102 1.76 5.74 -19.40
N LEU A 103 0.97 4.73 -19.00
CA LEU A 103 0.55 3.65 -19.89
C LEU A 103 -0.28 4.19 -21.07
N VAL A 104 -1.18 5.14 -20.81
CA VAL A 104 -1.98 5.82 -21.85
C VAL A 104 -1.11 6.69 -22.75
N ARG A 105 -0.15 7.43 -22.18
CA ARG A 105 0.80 8.28 -22.93
C ARG A 105 1.80 7.48 -23.76
N ARG A 106 2.06 6.22 -23.39
CA ARG A 106 3.06 5.33 -24.00
C ARG A 106 4.47 5.94 -24.01
N ASP A 107 4.80 6.70 -22.97
CA ASP A 107 6.09 7.37 -22.78
C ASP A 107 7.08 6.54 -21.93
N LEU A 108 6.68 5.33 -21.53
CA LEU A 108 7.51 4.36 -20.80
C LEU A 108 7.57 3.02 -21.55
N PRO A 109 8.61 2.19 -21.30
CA PRO A 109 8.63 0.82 -21.76
C PRO A 109 7.36 0.08 -21.32
N LEU A 110 6.66 -0.57 -22.25
CA LEU A 110 5.36 -1.20 -21.99
C LEU A 110 5.43 -2.21 -20.83
N ARG A 111 6.52 -2.99 -20.76
CA ARG A 111 6.77 -3.94 -19.67
C ARG A 111 6.82 -3.25 -18.31
N ALA A 112 7.45 -2.08 -18.22
CA ALA A 112 7.54 -1.30 -16.99
C ALA A 112 6.18 -0.73 -16.61
N ALA A 113 5.47 -0.11 -17.57
CA ALA A 113 4.16 0.48 -17.32
C ALA A 113 3.13 -0.57 -16.86
N VAL A 114 3.02 -1.70 -17.56
CA VAL A 114 2.07 -2.77 -17.22
C VAL A 114 2.44 -3.44 -15.90
N SER A 115 3.71 -3.75 -15.65
CA SER A 115 4.12 -4.42 -14.40
C SER A 115 3.88 -3.53 -13.17
N MET A 116 4.21 -2.24 -13.26
CA MET A 116 4.00 -1.31 -12.14
C MET A 116 2.52 -1.03 -11.90
N VAL A 117 1.72 -0.80 -12.95
CA VAL A 117 0.27 -0.60 -12.83
C VAL A 117 -0.41 -1.86 -12.30
N GLY A 118 -0.02 -3.04 -12.77
CA GLY A 118 -0.56 -4.30 -12.27
C GLY A 118 -0.27 -4.49 -10.78
N LEU A 119 0.96 -4.17 -10.35
CA LEU A 119 1.36 -4.25 -8.96
C LEU A 119 0.56 -3.27 -8.08
N THR A 120 0.60 -1.98 -8.38
CA THR A 120 -0.05 -0.95 -7.55
C THR A 120 -1.57 -1.04 -7.62
N GLY A 121 -2.12 -1.36 -8.79
CA GLY A 121 -3.54 -1.57 -9.00
C GLY A 121 -4.08 -2.76 -8.19
N SER A 122 -3.33 -3.86 -8.09
CA SER A 122 -3.74 -5.00 -7.27
C SER A 122 -3.85 -4.63 -5.79
N TYR A 123 -2.91 -3.84 -5.27
CA TYR A 123 -2.95 -3.34 -3.89
C TYR A 123 -4.10 -2.34 -3.67
N ALA A 124 -4.33 -1.44 -4.62
CA ALA A 124 -5.44 -0.48 -4.55
C ALA A 124 -6.80 -1.20 -4.52
N VAL A 125 -7.00 -2.23 -5.36
CA VAL A 125 -8.24 -3.02 -5.38
C VAL A 125 -8.46 -3.73 -4.05
N ILE A 126 -7.48 -4.47 -3.54
CA ILE A 126 -7.62 -5.20 -2.28
C ILE A 126 -7.89 -4.23 -1.12
N GLY A 127 -7.16 -3.11 -1.06
CA GLY A 127 -7.35 -2.08 -0.06
C GLY A 127 -8.74 -1.44 -0.13
N ALA A 128 -9.22 -1.12 -1.32
CA ALA A 128 -10.54 -0.54 -1.54
C ALA A 128 -11.66 -1.50 -1.12
N THR A 129 -11.57 -2.78 -1.51
CA THR A 129 -12.56 -3.80 -1.10
C THR A 129 -12.65 -3.89 0.42
N LYS A 130 -11.50 -3.93 1.12
CA LYS A 130 -11.48 -4.02 2.59
C LYS A 130 -12.02 -2.77 3.27
N VAL A 131 -11.70 -1.58 2.77
CA VAL A 131 -12.25 -0.32 3.31
C VAL A 131 -13.77 -0.26 3.08
N ALA A 132 -14.25 -0.64 1.90
CA ALA A 132 -15.67 -0.63 1.60
C ALA A 132 -16.46 -1.60 2.49
N THR A 133 -15.98 -2.83 2.69
CA THR A 133 -16.65 -3.82 3.56
C THR A 133 -16.80 -3.31 5.00
N GLU A 134 -15.79 -2.62 5.54
CA GLU A 134 -15.88 -2.03 6.89
C GLU A 134 -16.89 -0.87 6.95
N GLN A 135 -16.91 0.00 5.95
CA GLN A 135 -17.89 1.11 5.91
C GLN A 135 -19.33 0.60 5.87
N PHE A 136 -19.61 -0.47 5.12
CA PHE A 136 -20.93 -1.09 5.10
C PHE A 136 -21.30 -1.70 6.45
N ALA A 137 -20.35 -2.34 7.14
CA ALA A 137 -20.58 -2.92 8.47
C ALA A 137 -20.79 -1.85 9.56
N GLU A 138 -20.26 -0.63 9.40
CA GLU A 138 -20.49 0.49 10.32
C GLU A 138 -21.85 1.20 10.09
N SER A 139 -22.48 0.98 8.92
CA SER A 139 -23.71 1.68 8.50
C SER A 139 -25.03 0.90 8.69
N GLY A 140 -24.96 -0.36 9.15
CA GLY A 140 -26.11 -1.23 9.42
C GLY A 140 -26.19 -1.61 10.89
#